data_AF-A0A0H3DIR5-F1
#
_entry.id   AF-A0A0H3DIR5-F1
#
_cell.length_a   1.000
_cell.length_b   1.000
_cell.length_c   1.000
_cell.angle_alpha   90.00
_cell.angle_beta   90.00
_cell.angle_gamma   90.00
#
_symmetry.space_group_name_H-M   'P 1'
#
loop_
_entity.id
_entity.type
_entity.pdbx_description
1 polymer ?
#
loop_
_entity_poly.entity_id
_entity_poly.type
_entity_poly.pdbx_seq_one_letter_code
_entity_poly.pdbx_strand_id
1 'polypeptide(L)' 'MFVRGQLVLKLPEARVDELVEGGHGVRFDANKGTPMKEWLALDAGSRQPWSALAEEALEFVGKR' A
#
# COMPACT_ATOMS: atom_id res chain seq x y z
N MET A 1 2.95 7.96 0.71
CA MET A 1 2.15 9.22 0.81
C MET A 1 1.16 9.08 1.95
N PHE A 2 0.78 10.15 2.65
CA PHE A 2 -0.30 10.10 3.65
C PHE A 2 -1.55 10.81 3.11
N VAL A 3 -2.66 10.08 2.93
CA VAL A 3 -3.89 10.57 2.28
C VAL A 3 -5.09 10.18 3.12
N ARG A 4 -5.94 11.15 3.48
CA ARG A 4 -7.20 10.91 4.23
C ARG A 4 -7.01 10.07 5.51
N GLY A 5 -5.88 10.25 6.21
CA GLY A 5 -5.57 9.51 7.43
C GLY A 5 -4.94 8.13 7.21
N GLN A 6 -4.61 7.77 5.97
CA GLN A 6 -4.04 6.47 5.62
C GLN A 6 -2.66 6.61 4.98
N LEU A 7 -1.76 5.68 5.30
CA LEU A 7 -0.48 5.56 4.63
C LEU A 7 -0.70 4.82 3.30
N VAL A 8 -0.50 5.54 2.20
CA VAL A 8 -0.61 5.03 0.83
C VAL A 8 0.78 4.71 0.28
N LEU A 9 0.99 3.46 -0.13
CA LEU A 9 2.27 2.90 -0.56
C LEU A 9 2.13 2.27 -1.95
N LYS A 10 3.19 2.38 -2.76
CA LYS A 10 3.30 1.66 -4.02
C LYS A 10 4.16 0.42 -3.81
N LEU A 11 3.59 -0.76 -3.98
CA LEU A 11 4.21 -2.05 -3.72
C LEU A 11 3.96 -2.98 -4.92
N PRO A 12 4.73 -4.06 -5.09
CA PRO A 12 4.41 -5.09 -6.09
C PRO A 12 2.98 -5.59 -5.92
N GLU A 13 2.26 -5.88 -7.01
CA GLU A 13 0.87 -6.36 -6.99
C GLU A 13 0.68 -7.53 -6.01
N ALA A 14 1.55 -8.54 -6.08
CA ALA A 14 1.51 -9.69 -5.17
C ALA A 14 1.58 -9.28 -3.69
N ARG A 15 2.39 -8.27 -3.37
CA ARG A 15 2.55 -7.77 -2.00
C ARG A 15 1.32 -7.00 -1.53
N VAL A 16 0.69 -6.25 -2.44
CA VAL A 16 -0.59 -5.59 -2.16
C VAL A 16 -1.66 -6.65 -1.87
N ASP A 17 -1.69 -7.72 -2.65
CA ASP A 17 -2.65 -8.82 -2.48
C ASP A 17 -2.50 -9.47 -1.11
N GLU A 18 -1.28 -9.84 -0.71
CA GLU A 18 -0.99 -10.38 0.62
C GLU A 18 -1.49 -9.47 1.76
N LEU A 19 -1.24 -8.16 1.64
CA LEU A 19 -1.62 -7.20 2.69
C LEU A 19 -3.13 -6.98 2.75
N VAL A 20 -3.82 -7.04 1.60
CA VAL A 20 -5.28 -6.95 1.53
C VAL A 20 -5.93 -8.22 2.06
N GLU A 21 -5.43 -9.39 1.68
CA GLU A 21 -5.91 -10.70 2.18
C GLU A 21 -5.67 -10.83 3.69
N GLY A 22 -4.57 -10.29 4.20
CA GLY A 22 -4.26 -10.20 5.63
C GLY A 22 -5.07 -9.15 6.40
N GLY A 23 -5.93 -8.37 5.74
CA GLY A 23 -6.74 -7.33 6.37
C GLY A 23 -5.95 -6.12 6.86
N HIS A 24 -4.74 -5.90 6.32
CA HIS A 24 -3.86 -4.78 6.71
C HIS A 24 -4.19 -3.48 6.00
N GLY A 25 -5.04 -3.51 4.97
CA GLY A 25 -5.42 -2.35 4.19
C GLY A 25 -6.29 -2.72 2.99
N VAL A 26 -6.48 -1.75 2.10
CA VAL A 26 -7.26 -1.89 0.87
C VAL A 26 -6.47 -1.37 -0.33
N ARG A 27 -6.79 -1.85 -1.54
CA ARG A 27 -6.22 -1.26 -2.75
C ARG A 27 -6.64 0.20 -2.86
N PHE A 28 -5.68 1.08 -3.07
CA PHE A 28 -5.93 2.50 -3.17
C PHE A 28 -6.57 2.84 -4.51
N ASP A 29 -7.74 3.48 -4.47
CA ASP A 29 -8.36 4.13 -5.61
C ASP A 29 -8.09 5.63 -5.55
N ALA A 30 -7.42 6.16 -6.57
CA ALA A 30 -7.11 7.60 -6.68
C ALA A 30 -8.34 8.44 -7.11
N ASN A 31 -9.54 8.09 -6.63
CA ASN A 31 -10.85 8.58 -7.09
C ASN A 31 -11.06 8.43 -8.60
N LYS A 32 -10.47 7.38 -9.20
CA LYS A 32 -10.62 7.09 -10.63
C LYS A 32 -11.68 6.00 -10.88
N GLY A 33 -12.26 5.44 -9.81
CA GLY A 33 -13.24 4.36 -9.89
C GLY A 33 -12.64 3.01 -10.27
N THR A 34 -11.32 2.92 -10.45
CA THR A 34 -10.59 1.67 -10.72
C THR A 34 -9.38 1.63 -9.79
N PRO A 35 -9.41 0.78 -8.74
CA PRO A 35 -8.29 0.67 -7.82
C PRO A 35 -7.03 0.22 -8.57
N MET A 36 -5.91 0.86 -8.24
CA MET A 36 -4.63 0.51 -8.86
C MET A 36 -4.06 -0.74 -8.18
N LYS A 37 -3.59 -1.71 -8.98
CA LYS A 37 -3.16 -3.01 -8.47
C LYS A 37 -1.91 -2.95 -7.57
N GLU A 38 -1.03 -1.99 -7.84
CA GLU A 38 0.25 -1.80 -7.14
C GLU A 38 0.16 -0.78 -5.99
N TRP A 39 -1.04 -0.30 -5.63
CA TRP A 39 -1.17 0.73 -4.61
C TRP A 39 -2.02 0.22 -3.44
N LEU A 40 -1.47 0.33 -2.24
CA LEU A 40 -2.12 -0.03 -0.99
C LEU A 40 -2.40 1.23 -0.18
N ALA A 41 -3.61 1.38 0.33
CA ALA A 41 -3.94 2.24 1.45
C ALA A 41 -3.92 1.39 2.73
N LEU A 42 -2.89 1.56 3.54
CA LEU A 42 -2.72 0.85 4.81
C LEU A 42 -3.78 1.32 5.80
N ASP A 43 -4.36 0.37 6.53
CA ASP A 43 -5.24 0.67 7.65
C ASP A 43 -4.45 1.25 8.82
N ALA A 44 -4.98 2.29 9.46
CA ALA A 44 -4.30 2.95 10.58
C ALA A 44 -4.20 2.06 11.84
N GLY A 45 -5.08 1.07 11.98
CA GLY A 45 -5.04 0.05 13.02
C GLY A 45 -4.19 -1.17 12.66
N SER A 46 -3.60 -1.20 11.46
CA SER A 46 -2.71 -2.29 11.05
C SER A 46 -1.46 -2.35 11.92
N ARG A 47 -1.11 -3.56 12.36
CA ARG A 47 0.12 -3.83 13.13
C ARG A 47 1.37 -3.92 12.26
N GLN A 48 1.24 -3.74 10.95
CA GLN A 48 2.38 -3.79 10.04
C GLN A 48 3.32 -2.60 10.34
N PRO A 49 4.65 -2.83 10.38
CA PRO A 49 5.61 -1.76 10.60
C PRO A 49 5.63 -0.80 9.41
N TRP A 50 5.26 0.47 9.65
CA TRP A 50 5.17 1.48 8.59
C TRP A 50 6.50 1.76 7.92
N SER A 51 7.61 1.71 8.68
CA SER A 51 8.95 1.95 8.15
C SER A 51 9.37 0.88 7.16
N ALA A 52 9.20 -0.40 7.51
CA ALA A 52 9.57 -1.51 6.63
C ALA A 52 8.75 -1.48 5.33
N LEU A 53 7.45 -1.23 5.42
CA LEU A 53 6.59 -1.09 4.24
C LEU A 53 6.98 0.12 3.37
N ALA A 54 7.45 1.22 3.98
CA ALA A 54 7.94 2.38 3.25
C ALA A 54 9.29 2.10 2.57
N GLU A 55 10.18 1.33 3.19
CA GLU A 55 11.43 0.84 2.60
C GLU A 55 11.14 -0.09 1.41
N GLU A 56 10.24 -1.07 1.57
CA GLU A 56 9.80 -1.95 0.48
C GLU A 56 9.25 -1.14 -0.72
N ALA A 57 8.44 -0.12 -0.45
CA ALA A 57 7.91 0.77 -1.47
C ALA A 57 9.01 1.58 -2.18
N LEU A 58 10.01 2.06 -1.43
CA LEU A 58 11.15 2.80 -1.98
C LEU A 58 12.01 1.90 -2.88
N GLU A 59 12.28 0.66 -2.46
CA GLU A 59 12.99 -0.32 -3.26
C GLU A 59 12.24 -0.66 -4.55
N PHE A 60 10.91 -0.82 -4.47
CA PHE A 60 10.09 -1.13 -5.63
C PHE A 60 10.10 -0.02 -6.68
N VAL A 61 10.00 1.26 -6.27
CA VAL A 61 10.08 2.38 -7.21
C VAL A 61 11.50 2.66 -7.71
N GLY A 62 12.52 2.25 -6.95
CA GLY A 62 13.93 2.39 -7.31
C GLY A 62 14.45 1.31 -8.26
N LYS A 63 13.85 0.11 -8.24
CA LYS A 63 14.08 -0.94 -9.24
C LYS A 63 13.37 -0.55 -10.53
N ARG A 64 14.13 -0.11 -11.53
CA ARG A 64 13.64 0.35 -12.84
C ARG A 64 13.80 -0.72 -13.90
#